data_AF-A0A3D1UDR2-F1
#
_entry.id   AF-A0A3D1UDR2-F1
#
_cell.length_a   1.000
_cell.length_b   1.000
_cell.length_c   1.000
_cell.angle_alpha   90.00
_cell.angle_beta   90.00
_cell.angle_gamma   90.00
#
_symmetry.space_group_name_H-M   'P 1'
#
loop_
_entity.id
_entity.type
_entity.pdbx_description
1 polymer ?
#
loop_
_entity_poly.entity_id
_entity_poly.type
_entity_poly.pdbx_seq_one_letter_code
_entity_poly.pdbx_strand_id
1 'polypeptide(L)'
;MLSRPDIRERDKNGHLKAGIRLPGWDYCKPWFYMITLVVKRRRPILGEIRDGAFAPSPLGEAVARAWQNLGHVFPDVEPGPFAVMPEHFHGIIRVRERLSSPLGEVIRSFKIACTKTNLALVPPFEIDGSTTFWFPGFYDTILFRKGQLRAMVRYVRRNAARRWAVMQNPDLFKVTRAISLSDVLPGAAHVLPGAAPAPDDAQNALGKTIDAVGNAFLLESPNKMLVQVSRRASPVDIENKVNEALLFGARGGVVVSGCISPGEQAVARAVREASQPLIVIVPRGFGPYFKPSGPYFDACAAGKLLMLSPFPQIGKNDRLTRERCFGINAVAAAICGEAPSTIRYCGSQPDLALRH
;
A
#
# COMPACT_ATOMS: atom_id res chain seq x y z
N MET A 1 0.07 -3.16 -29.86
CA MET A 1 0.64 -2.77 -28.55
C MET A 1 -0.11 -1.54 -28.07
N LEU A 2 -1.01 -1.67 -27.09
CA LEU A 2 -1.68 -0.51 -26.49
C LEU A 2 -0.73 0.13 -25.47
N SER A 3 -0.26 1.33 -25.76
CA SER A 3 0.53 2.17 -24.85
C SER A 3 -0.24 2.32 -23.54
N ARG A 4 0.41 2.01 -22.42
CA ARG A 4 -0.19 2.24 -21.09
C ARG A 4 -0.36 3.75 -20.92
N PRO A 5 -1.54 4.24 -20.48
CA PRO A 5 -1.70 5.66 -20.18
C PRO A 5 -0.68 6.10 -19.14
N ASP A 6 -0.19 7.32 -19.32
CA ASP A 6 0.88 7.91 -18.51
C ASP A 6 0.44 8.05 -17.04
N ILE A 7 1.40 8.01 -16.11
CA ILE A 7 1.16 8.03 -14.65
C ILE A 7 0.32 9.25 -14.22
N ARG A 8 0.37 10.34 -14.98
CA ARG A 8 -0.34 11.62 -14.71
C ARG A 8 -1.87 11.53 -14.81
N GLU A 9 -2.39 10.54 -15.52
CA GLU A 9 -3.83 10.30 -15.71
C GLU A 9 -4.47 9.48 -14.60
N ARG A 10 -3.65 8.91 -13.70
CA ARG A 10 -4.10 8.08 -12.59
C ARG A 10 -3.97 8.79 -11.25
N ASP A 11 -4.83 8.43 -10.30
CA ASP A 11 -4.73 8.84 -8.90
C ASP A 11 -3.69 7.99 -8.16
N LYS A 12 -3.44 8.31 -6.88
CA LYS A 12 -2.46 7.62 -6.02
C LYS A 12 -2.73 6.12 -5.83
N ASN A 13 -3.96 5.66 -6.09
CA ASN A 13 -4.35 4.25 -6.00
C ASN A 13 -4.28 3.54 -7.36
N GLY A 14 -3.89 4.27 -8.42
CA GLY A 14 -3.81 3.76 -9.78
C GLY A 14 -5.14 3.80 -10.54
N HIS A 15 -6.17 4.45 -10.00
CA HIS A 15 -7.45 4.64 -10.69
C HIS A 15 -7.33 5.75 -11.72
N LEU A 16 -8.02 5.68 -12.86
CA LEU A 16 -8.08 6.86 -13.75
C LEU A 16 -8.81 8.00 -13.04
N LYS A 17 -8.29 9.22 -13.16
CA LYS A 17 -8.95 10.40 -12.58
C LYS A 17 -10.37 10.54 -13.10
N ALA A 18 -11.27 11.07 -12.28
CA ALA A 18 -12.65 11.30 -12.69
C ALA A 18 -12.71 12.08 -14.01
N GLY A 19 -13.45 11.54 -14.98
CA GLY A 19 -13.58 12.11 -16.33
C GLY A 19 -12.53 11.65 -17.33
N ILE A 20 -11.44 11.02 -16.89
CA ILE A 20 -10.45 10.39 -17.78
C ILE A 20 -10.80 8.90 -17.93
N ARG A 21 -10.91 8.44 -19.18
CA ARG A 21 -11.18 7.05 -19.55
C ARG A 21 -9.94 6.45 -20.20
N LEU A 22 -9.79 5.12 -20.14
CA LEU A 22 -8.64 4.45 -20.76
C LEU A 22 -8.68 4.69 -22.28
N PRO A 23 -7.68 5.37 -22.87
CA PRO A 23 -7.69 5.65 -24.31
C PRO A 23 -7.77 4.36 -25.14
N GLY A 24 -8.64 4.35 -26.15
CA GLY A 24 -8.86 3.19 -27.01
C GLY A 24 -9.60 2.01 -26.36
N TRP A 25 -10.02 2.11 -25.10
CA TRP A 25 -10.85 1.09 -24.46
C TRP A 25 -12.33 1.32 -24.77
N ASP A 26 -12.98 0.26 -25.27
CA ASP A 26 -14.41 0.23 -25.52
C ASP A 26 -15.16 -0.15 -24.23
N TYR A 27 -15.76 0.85 -23.58
CA TYR A 27 -16.52 0.70 -22.34
C TYR A 27 -17.90 0.05 -22.52
N CYS A 28 -18.27 -0.38 -23.74
CA CYS A 28 -19.41 -1.27 -23.96
C CYS A 28 -19.03 -2.75 -23.80
N LYS A 29 -17.74 -3.10 -23.73
CA LYS A 29 -17.30 -4.50 -23.73
C LYS A 29 -17.60 -5.22 -22.40
N PRO A 30 -17.97 -6.53 -22.47
CA PRO A 30 -17.99 -7.40 -21.31
C PRO A 30 -16.66 -7.42 -20.59
N TRP A 31 -16.65 -6.96 -19.33
CA TRP A 31 -15.47 -6.96 -18.48
C TRP A 31 -15.84 -6.65 -17.02
N PHE A 32 -14.86 -6.73 -16.12
CA PHE A 32 -15.00 -6.27 -14.73
C PHE A 32 -14.39 -4.88 -14.54
N TYR A 33 -15.17 -3.99 -13.93
CA TYR A 33 -14.79 -2.61 -13.66
C TYR A 33 -14.91 -2.33 -12.17
N MET A 34 -13.87 -1.74 -11.58
CA MET A 34 -13.95 -1.12 -10.26
C MET A 34 -14.31 0.35 -10.44
N ILE A 35 -15.40 0.78 -9.82
CA ILE A 35 -15.94 2.14 -9.88
C ILE A 35 -15.72 2.82 -8.53
N THR A 36 -15.29 4.08 -8.56
CA THR A 36 -15.27 4.94 -7.38
C THR A 36 -16.00 6.24 -7.67
N LEU A 37 -16.98 6.56 -6.82
CA LEU A 37 -17.69 7.84 -6.79
C LEU A 37 -17.32 8.58 -5.52
N VAL A 38 -17.18 9.90 -5.60
CA VAL A 38 -16.80 10.73 -4.46
C VAL A 38 -17.88 11.78 -4.25
N VAL A 39 -18.31 11.99 -3.02
CA VAL A 39 -19.22 13.09 -2.68
C VAL A 39 -18.46 14.42 -2.83
N LYS A 40 -19.12 15.45 -3.34
CA LYS A 40 -18.57 16.80 -3.46
C LYS A 40 -17.97 17.25 -2.13
N ARG A 41 -16.80 17.90 -2.19
CA ARG A 41 -16.01 18.35 -1.02
C ARG A 41 -15.70 17.23 -0.01
N ARG A 42 -15.87 15.95 -0.38
CA ARG A 42 -15.75 14.80 0.54
C ARG A 42 -16.61 14.95 1.80
N ARG A 43 -17.81 15.54 1.67
CA ARG A 43 -18.74 15.66 2.80
C ARG A 43 -19.24 14.26 3.24
N PRO A 44 -19.21 13.94 4.55
CA PRO A 44 -19.58 12.62 5.05
C PRO A 44 -21.11 12.44 5.18
N ILE A 45 -21.88 12.66 4.10
CA ILE A 45 -23.36 12.64 4.14
C ILE A 45 -23.96 11.25 3.99
N LEU A 46 -23.16 10.25 3.58
CA LEU A 46 -23.64 8.88 3.36
C LEU A 46 -23.67 8.07 4.67
N GLY A 47 -23.09 8.57 5.76
CA GLY A 47 -23.01 7.88 7.03
C GLY A 47 -21.68 8.16 7.72
N GLU A 48 -21.27 7.25 8.59
CA GLU A 48 -20.04 7.36 9.38
C GLU A 48 -19.42 5.97 9.61
N ILE A 49 -18.25 5.93 10.27
CA ILE A 49 -17.61 4.67 10.65
C ILE A 49 -17.51 4.61 12.17
N ARG A 50 -18.04 3.53 12.74
CA ARG A 50 -18.04 3.24 14.17
C ARG A 50 -17.58 1.80 14.36
N ASP A 51 -16.65 1.57 15.27
CA ASP A 51 -16.16 0.23 15.66
C ASP A 51 -15.74 -0.66 14.48
N GLY A 52 -15.10 -0.07 13.47
CA GLY A 52 -14.63 -0.80 12.28
C GLY A 52 -15.69 -1.08 11.22
N ALA A 53 -16.95 -0.71 11.46
CA ALA A 53 -18.07 -0.90 10.55
C ALA A 53 -18.59 0.43 9.99
N PHE A 54 -19.18 0.37 8.80
CA PHE A 54 -19.88 1.51 8.22
C PHE A 54 -21.32 1.57 8.76
N ALA A 55 -21.68 2.69 9.38
CA ALA A 55 -23.03 3.00 9.83
C ALA A 55 -23.66 3.96 8.79
N PRO A 56 -24.61 3.49 7.96
CA PRO A 56 -25.16 4.30 6.89
C PRO A 56 -26.10 5.38 7.43
N SER A 57 -26.14 6.53 6.76
CA SER A 57 -27.26 7.46 6.85
C SER A 57 -28.44 6.96 5.99
N PRO A 58 -29.64 7.54 6.08
CA PRO A 58 -30.74 7.22 5.17
C PRO A 58 -30.35 7.34 3.68
N LEU A 59 -29.51 8.33 3.35
CA LEU A 59 -28.95 8.48 2.00
C LEU A 59 -27.96 7.36 1.66
N GLY A 60 -27.09 6.97 2.60
CA GLY A 60 -26.15 5.86 2.41
C GLY A 60 -26.84 4.52 2.15
N GLU A 61 -27.90 4.23 2.88
CA GLU A 61 -28.71 3.04 2.64
C GLU A 61 -29.37 3.06 1.26
N ALA A 62 -29.89 4.22 0.85
CA ALA A 62 -30.46 4.38 -0.48
C ALA A 62 -29.43 4.16 -1.59
N VAL A 63 -28.20 4.66 -1.42
CA VAL A 63 -27.09 4.41 -2.35
C VAL A 63 -26.79 2.90 -2.44
N ALA A 64 -26.78 2.18 -1.31
CA ALA A 64 -26.57 0.73 -1.30
C ALA A 64 -27.69 -0.01 -2.05
N ARG A 65 -28.96 0.31 -1.77
CA ARG A 65 -30.12 -0.28 -2.45
C ARG A 65 -30.11 0.01 -3.96
N ALA A 66 -29.80 1.24 -4.35
CA ALA A 66 -29.71 1.63 -5.75
C ALA A 66 -28.62 0.85 -6.50
N TRP A 67 -27.48 0.56 -5.86
CA TRP A 67 -26.43 -0.26 -6.46
C TRP A 67 -26.87 -1.71 -6.66
N GLN A 68 -27.50 -2.31 -5.64
CA GLN A 68 -28.01 -3.68 -5.71
C GLN A 68 -29.09 -3.84 -6.81
N ASN A 69 -29.90 -2.81 -7.02
CA ASN A 69 -30.96 -2.81 -8.04
C ASN A 69 -30.43 -2.59 -9.47
N LEU A 70 -29.13 -2.31 -9.68
CA LEU A 70 -28.61 -2.00 -11.02
C LEU A 70 -28.85 -3.10 -12.05
N GLY A 71 -28.72 -4.37 -11.65
CA GLY A 71 -28.92 -5.51 -12.55
C GLY A 71 -30.38 -5.69 -13.00
N HIS A 72 -31.35 -5.14 -12.25
CA HIS A 72 -32.74 -5.12 -12.68
C HIS A 72 -33.01 -4.00 -13.69
N VAL A 73 -32.36 -2.85 -13.53
CA VAL A 73 -32.49 -1.70 -14.45
C VAL A 73 -31.72 -1.94 -15.75
N PHE A 74 -30.56 -2.60 -15.65
CA PHE A 74 -29.69 -2.92 -16.76
C PHE A 74 -29.37 -4.42 -16.74
N PRO A 75 -30.16 -5.27 -17.43
CA PRO A 75 -29.93 -6.71 -17.45
C PRO A 75 -28.52 -7.10 -17.93
N ASP A 76 -27.85 -6.28 -18.73
CA ASP A 76 -26.51 -6.59 -19.23
C ASP A 76 -25.39 -6.42 -18.18
N VAL A 77 -25.72 -5.88 -16.99
CA VAL A 77 -24.75 -5.69 -15.89
C VAL A 77 -25.12 -6.51 -14.66
N GLU A 78 -24.08 -6.93 -13.94
CA GLU A 78 -24.17 -7.63 -12.67
C GLU A 78 -23.46 -6.77 -11.61
N PRO A 79 -24.20 -6.11 -10.70
CA PRO A 79 -23.60 -5.37 -9.59
C PRO A 79 -22.94 -6.36 -8.63
N GLY A 80 -21.64 -6.22 -8.44
CA GLY A 80 -20.85 -7.02 -7.53
C GLY A 80 -20.64 -6.36 -6.17
N PRO A 81 -19.66 -6.85 -5.39
CA PRO A 81 -19.34 -6.30 -4.06
C PRO A 81 -19.06 -4.79 -4.10
N PHE A 82 -19.59 -4.10 -3.10
CA PHE A 82 -19.47 -2.65 -2.95
C PHE A 82 -19.20 -2.27 -1.49
N ALA A 83 -18.79 -1.02 -1.30
CA ALA A 83 -18.63 -0.36 0.00
C ALA A 83 -19.12 1.07 -0.15
N VAL A 84 -20.22 1.38 0.55
CA VAL A 84 -20.58 2.77 0.83
C VAL A 84 -19.69 3.22 1.98
N MET A 85 -19.14 4.42 1.85
CA MET A 85 -18.29 5.07 2.85
C MET A 85 -18.87 6.46 3.11
N PRO A 86 -18.53 7.12 4.23
CA PRO A 86 -19.15 8.39 4.62
C PRO A 86 -19.21 9.43 3.49
N GLU A 87 -18.11 9.54 2.74
CA GLU A 87 -17.88 10.57 1.73
C GLU A 87 -17.66 10.03 0.30
N HIS A 88 -17.80 8.73 0.08
CA HIS A 88 -17.53 8.10 -1.22
C HIS A 88 -18.16 6.71 -1.33
N PHE A 89 -18.15 6.17 -2.54
CA PHE A 89 -18.65 4.85 -2.86
C PHE A 89 -17.64 4.09 -3.72
N HIS A 90 -17.47 2.81 -3.42
CA HIS A 90 -16.70 1.85 -4.20
C HIS A 90 -17.61 0.70 -4.64
N GLY A 91 -17.60 0.34 -5.92
CA GLY A 91 -18.40 -0.78 -6.43
C GLY A 91 -17.68 -1.53 -7.54
N ILE A 92 -17.75 -2.86 -7.51
CA ILE A 92 -17.29 -3.70 -8.60
C ILE A 92 -18.50 -4.06 -9.46
N ILE A 93 -18.44 -3.78 -10.76
CA ILE A 93 -19.50 -4.12 -11.70
C ILE A 93 -18.96 -5.02 -12.80
N ARG A 94 -19.71 -6.07 -13.12
CA ARG A 94 -19.43 -6.93 -14.27
C ARG A 94 -20.39 -6.57 -15.38
N VAL A 95 -19.85 -6.21 -16.53
CA VAL A 95 -20.60 -6.15 -17.78
C VAL A 95 -20.62 -7.58 -18.34
N ARG A 96 -21.80 -8.19 -18.42
CA ARG A 96 -21.99 -9.58 -18.86
C ARG A 96 -21.97 -9.69 -20.37
N GLU A 97 -22.67 -8.76 -21.01
CA GLU A 97 -22.88 -8.70 -22.45
C GLU A 97 -22.53 -7.31 -22.99
N ARG A 98 -22.38 -7.19 -24.30
CA ARG A 98 -22.00 -5.91 -24.90
C ARG A 98 -23.13 -4.90 -24.67
N LEU A 99 -22.81 -3.79 -24.01
CA LEU A 99 -23.79 -2.74 -23.73
C LEU A 99 -24.17 -1.98 -25.00
N SER A 100 -25.45 -1.56 -25.09
CA SER A 100 -25.95 -0.65 -26.12
C SER A 100 -25.38 0.78 -25.98
N SER A 101 -24.95 1.15 -24.79
CA SER A 101 -24.30 2.42 -24.47
C SER A 101 -23.10 2.21 -23.54
N PRO A 102 -22.09 3.09 -23.55
CA PRO A 102 -20.92 2.92 -22.69
C PRO A 102 -21.32 2.80 -21.22
N LEU A 103 -20.57 2.01 -20.44
CA LEU A 103 -20.79 1.82 -18.99
C LEU A 103 -21.02 3.13 -18.21
N GLY A 104 -20.51 4.26 -18.69
CA GLY A 104 -20.76 5.56 -18.11
C GLY A 104 -22.25 5.95 -18.00
N GLU A 105 -23.10 5.49 -18.91
CA GLU A 105 -24.55 5.72 -18.87
C GLU A 105 -25.23 4.94 -17.73
N VAL A 106 -24.80 3.70 -17.49
CA VAL A 106 -25.23 2.89 -16.34
C VAL A 106 -24.86 3.62 -15.03
N ILE A 107 -23.62 4.12 -14.94
CA ILE A 107 -23.16 4.88 -13.76
C ILE A 107 -23.89 6.23 -13.64
N ARG A 108 -24.24 6.89 -14.74
CA ARG A 108 -25.05 8.12 -14.73
C ARG A 108 -26.45 7.83 -14.16
N SER A 109 -27.10 6.77 -14.61
CA SER A 109 -28.41 6.34 -14.10
C SER A 109 -28.36 6.02 -12.60
N PHE A 110 -27.33 5.32 -12.15
CA PHE A 110 -27.07 5.09 -10.72
C PHE A 110 -26.98 6.41 -9.92
N LYS A 111 -26.19 7.37 -10.41
CA LYS A 111 -26.05 8.69 -9.75
C LYS A 111 -27.38 9.45 -9.70
N ILE A 112 -28.19 9.37 -10.75
CA ILE A 112 -29.52 9.99 -10.81
C ILE A 112 -30.46 9.37 -9.77
N ALA A 113 -30.50 8.04 -9.65
CA ALA A 113 -31.30 7.36 -8.63
C ALA A 113 -30.92 7.80 -7.20
N CYS A 114 -29.63 7.97 -6.94
CA CYS A 114 -29.13 8.50 -5.68
C CYS A 114 -29.59 9.95 -5.44
N THR A 115 -29.47 10.82 -6.44
CA THR A 115 -29.93 12.22 -6.34
C THR A 115 -31.43 12.31 -6.11
N LYS A 116 -32.25 11.48 -6.78
CA LYS A 116 -33.70 11.41 -6.53
C LYS A 116 -34.02 11.03 -5.10
N THR A 117 -33.25 10.10 -4.52
CA THR A 117 -33.45 9.73 -3.11
C THR A 117 -33.03 10.85 -2.16
N ASN A 118 -31.94 11.58 -2.47
CA ASN A 118 -31.56 12.76 -1.69
C ASN A 118 -32.66 13.84 -1.71
N LEU A 119 -33.27 14.09 -2.87
CA LEU A 119 -34.38 15.04 -3.02
C LEU A 119 -35.62 14.66 -2.22
N ALA A 120 -35.80 13.37 -1.91
CA ALA A 120 -36.92 12.88 -1.11
C ALA A 120 -36.66 12.98 0.42
N LEU A 121 -35.46 13.37 0.85
CA LEU A 121 -35.15 13.62 2.27
C LEU A 121 -35.66 15.00 2.70
N VAL A 122 -35.90 15.17 4.01
CA VAL A 122 -36.40 16.42 4.60
C VAL A 122 -35.46 16.88 5.73
N PRO A 123 -34.65 17.94 5.52
CA PRO A 123 -34.33 18.57 4.23
C PRO A 123 -33.39 17.69 3.39
N PRO A 124 -33.33 17.89 2.06
CA PRO A 124 -32.32 17.26 1.22
C PRO A 124 -30.92 17.78 1.57
N PHE A 125 -29.88 16.95 1.34
CA PHE A 125 -28.52 17.43 1.44
C PHE A 125 -28.17 18.33 0.25
N GLU A 126 -27.60 19.50 0.52
CA GLU A 126 -27.08 20.40 -0.50
C GLU A 126 -25.58 20.63 -0.31
N ILE A 127 -24.84 20.59 -1.42
CA ILE A 127 -23.41 20.89 -1.45
C ILE A 127 -23.13 21.81 -2.62
N ASP A 128 -22.51 22.96 -2.34
CA ASP A 128 -22.26 24.03 -3.31
C ASP A 128 -23.56 24.46 -4.02
N GLY A 129 -24.67 24.62 -3.27
CA GLY A 129 -25.98 25.04 -3.80
C GLY A 129 -26.68 24.02 -4.69
N SER A 130 -26.31 22.74 -4.61
CA SER A 130 -26.84 21.67 -5.48
C SER A 130 -27.18 20.42 -4.68
N THR A 131 -28.34 19.84 -4.98
CA THR A 131 -28.81 18.54 -4.47
C THR A 131 -28.14 17.36 -5.17
N THR A 132 -27.45 17.59 -6.29
CA THR A 132 -26.52 16.60 -6.86
C THR A 132 -25.24 16.62 -6.04
N PHE A 133 -25.11 15.65 -5.15
CA PHE A 133 -24.01 15.59 -4.19
C PHE A 133 -22.78 14.85 -4.69
N TRP A 134 -22.87 14.08 -5.79
CA TRP A 134 -21.70 13.43 -6.37
C TRP A 134 -20.79 14.44 -7.09
N PHE A 135 -19.48 14.25 -6.96
CA PHE A 135 -18.50 14.93 -7.80
C PHE A 135 -18.72 14.58 -9.29
N PRO A 136 -18.48 15.49 -10.24
CA PRO A 136 -18.60 15.21 -11.67
C PRO A 136 -17.77 14.00 -12.12
N GLY A 137 -18.31 13.20 -13.04
CA GLY A 137 -17.68 11.97 -13.51
C GLY A 137 -17.63 10.84 -12.48
N PHE A 138 -16.69 9.92 -12.69
CA PHE A 138 -16.35 8.80 -11.80
C PHE A 138 -14.95 8.29 -12.13
N TYR A 139 -14.28 7.71 -11.14
CA TYR A 139 -12.99 7.03 -11.32
C TYR A 139 -13.26 5.56 -11.64
N ASP A 140 -12.48 4.99 -12.55
CA ASP A 140 -12.56 3.58 -12.88
C ASP A 140 -11.20 2.87 -12.92
N THR A 141 -11.25 1.56 -12.74
CA THR A 141 -10.14 0.65 -13.03
C THR A 141 -10.67 -0.61 -13.68
N ILE A 142 -10.20 -0.86 -14.90
CA ILE A 142 -10.49 -2.08 -15.65
C ILE A 142 -9.61 -3.22 -15.09
N LEU A 143 -10.24 -4.33 -14.71
CA LEU A 143 -9.56 -5.40 -13.98
C LEU A 143 -9.00 -6.46 -14.93
N PHE A 144 -7.76 -6.28 -15.40
CA PHE A 144 -7.12 -7.13 -16.40
C PHE A 144 -6.38 -8.36 -15.84
N ARG A 145 -5.87 -8.30 -14.61
CA ARG A 145 -4.87 -9.26 -14.13
C ARG A 145 -5.50 -10.40 -13.35
N LYS A 146 -4.90 -11.60 -13.45
CA LYS A 146 -5.24 -12.75 -12.60
C LYS A 146 -5.17 -12.36 -11.13
N GLY A 147 -6.21 -12.67 -10.38
CA GLY A 147 -6.32 -12.34 -8.95
C GLY A 147 -6.67 -10.88 -8.63
N GLN A 148 -6.68 -9.96 -9.60
CA GLN A 148 -7.00 -8.56 -9.36
C GLN A 148 -8.44 -8.36 -8.88
N LEU A 149 -9.39 -9.09 -9.46
CA LEU A 149 -10.79 -9.10 -9.00
C LEU A 149 -10.89 -9.51 -7.53
N ARG A 150 -10.26 -10.65 -7.17
CA ARG A 150 -10.23 -11.14 -5.78
C ARG A 150 -9.62 -10.11 -4.82
N ALA A 151 -8.55 -9.44 -5.24
CA ALA A 151 -7.92 -8.37 -4.46
C ALA A 151 -8.84 -7.15 -4.28
N MET A 152 -9.57 -6.74 -5.32
CA MET A 152 -10.52 -5.62 -5.23
C MET A 152 -11.74 -5.97 -4.38
N VAL A 153 -12.28 -7.18 -4.48
CA VAL A 153 -13.36 -7.65 -3.60
C VAL A 153 -12.91 -7.58 -2.14
N ARG A 154 -11.69 -8.03 -1.83
CA ARG A 154 -11.10 -7.92 -0.49
C ARG A 154 -10.93 -6.46 -0.07
N TYR A 155 -10.46 -5.60 -0.97
CA TYR A 155 -10.27 -4.17 -0.71
C TYR A 155 -11.59 -3.50 -0.31
N VAL A 156 -12.65 -3.74 -1.09
CA VAL A 156 -13.99 -3.20 -0.86
C VAL A 156 -14.53 -3.66 0.50
N ARG A 157 -14.50 -4.97 0.77
CA ARG A 157 -15.03 -5.53 2.03
C ARG A 157 -14.30 -5.03 3.28
N ARG A 158 -13.01 -4.72 3.18
CA ARG A 158 -12.19 -4.25 4.31
C ARG A 158 -12.15 -2.73 4.42
N ASN A 159 -12.80 -1.98 3.53
CA ASN A 159 -12.57 -0.54 3.42
C ASN A 159 -12.91 0.22 4.71
N ALA A 160 -14.07 -0.09 5.31
CA ALA A 160 -14.51 0.51 6.57
C ALA A 160 -13.53 0.21 7.73
N ALA A 161 -13.21 -1.07 7.95
CA ALA A 161 -12.26 -1.48 8.99
C ALA A 161 -10.86 -0.86 8.81
N ARG A 162 -10.39 -0.73 7.56
CA ARG A 162 -9.13 -0.03 7.26
C ARG A 162 -9.21 1.46 7.55
N ARG A 163 -10.34 2.11 7.25
CA ARG A 163 -10.53 3.53 7.56
C ARG A 163 -10.58 3.75 9.08
N TRP A 164 -11.24 2.86 9.81
CA TRP A 164 -11.26 2.85 11.27
C TRP A 164 -9.87 2.72 11.89
N ALA A 165 -9.07 1.74 11.46
CA ALA A 165 -7.70 1.57 11.96
C ALA A 165 -6.84 2.83 11.82
N VAL A 166 -7.07 3.59 10.75
CA VAL A 166 -6.36 4.87 10.50
C VAL A 166 -6.90 5.99 11.37
N MET A 167 -8.19 5.99 11.69
CA MET A 167 -8.78 6.95 12.61
C MET A 167 -8.27 6.73 14.04
N GLN A 168 -8.08 5.47 14.44
CA GLN A 168 -7.58 5.10 15.76
C GLN A 168 -6.11 5.47 15.96
N ASN A 169 -5.27 5.27 14.94
CA ASN A 169 -3.83 5.52 15.03
C ASN A 169 -3.31 6.22 13.76
N PRO A 170 -3.65 7.50 13.53
CA PRO A 170 -3.30 8.21 12.30
C PRO A 170 -1.79 8.32 12.09
N ASP A 171 -1.02 8.47 13.18
CA ASP A 171 0.43 8.66 13.13
C ASP A 171 1.18 7.44 12.59
N LEU A 172 0.67 6.22 12.83
CA LEU A 172 1.25 5.01 12.24
C LEU A 172 1.22 5.04 10.71
N PHE A 173 0.29 5.77 10.10
CA PHE A 173 0.15 5.85 8.64
C PHE A 173 0.72 7.12 8.02
N LYS A 174 1.23 8.05 8.84
CA LYS A 174 1.84 9.29 8.38
C LYS A 174 3.33 9.07 8.18
N VAL A 175 3.87 9.61 7.09
CA VAL A 175 5.32 9.60 6.91
C VAL A 175 5.91 10.74 7.72
N THR A 176 6.72 10.41 8.71
CA THR A 176 7.60 11.35 9.39
C THR A 176 8.82 11.56 8.51
N ARG A 177 9.11 12.83 8.20
CA ARG A 177 10.13 13.21 7.23
C ARG A 177 11.39 13.69 7.90
N ALA A 178 12.51 13.42 7.25
CA ALA A 178 13.80 14.02 7.56
C ALA A 178 14.21 13.88 9.05
N ILE A 179 13.96 12.72 9.65
CA ILE A 179 14.45 12.40 11.01
C ILE A 179 15.98 12.33 10.92
N SER A 180 16.71 12.93 11.87
CA SER A 180 18.17 12.80 11.87
C SER A 180 18.56 11.33 12.02
N LEU A 181 19.50 10.85 11.20
CA LEU A 181 19.99 9.48 11.31
C LEU A 181 20.64 9.20 12.67
N SER A 182 21.24 10.21 13.31
CA SER A 182 21.78 10.11 14.67
C SER A 182 20.73 9.73 15.72
N ASP A 183 19.49 10.16 15.50
CA ASP A 183 18.39 9.98 16.47
C ASP A 183 17.78 8.58 16.34
N VAL A 184 17.89 7.98 15.16
CA VAL A 184 17.42 6.62 14.86
C VAL A 184 18.49 5.57 15.15
N LEU A 185 19.76 5.94 15.05
CA LEU A 185 20.92 5.08 15.24
C LEU A 185 21.77 5.62 16.41
N PRO A 186 21.38 5.38 17.67
CA PRO A 186 22.19 5.78 18.81
C PRO A 186 23.56 5.09 18.72
N GLY A 187 24.63 5.88 18.57
CA GLY A 187 26.00 5.40 18.35
C GLY A 187 26.53 5.54 16.92
N ALA A 188 25.71 5.99 15.95
CA ALA A 188 26.20 6.26 14.58
C ALA A 188 27.29 7.34 14.51
N ALA A 189 27.43 8.18 15.54
CA ALA A 189 28.57 9.09 15.68
C ALA A 189 29.92 8.37 15.87
N HIS A 190 29.92 7.10 16.33
CA HIS A 190 31.11 6.28 16.55
C HIS A 190 31.25 5.08 15.61
N VAL A 191 30.25 4.78 14.76
CA VAL A 191 30.35 3.71 13.74
C VAL A 191 31.21 4.13 12.53
N LEU A 192 31.67 5.39 12.48
CA LEU A 192 32.53 5.93 11.41
C LEU A 192 33.75 6.65 12.02
N PRO A 193 34.58 5.97 12.81
CA PRO A 193 35.96 5.79 12.36
C PRO A 193 36.55 4.44 12.79
N GLY A 194 37.04 3.63 11.83
CA GLY A 194 37.99 2.56 12.13
C GLY A 194 37.60 1.12 11.75
N ALA A 195 36.43 0.86 11.18
CA ALA A 195 36.20 -0.41 10.50
C ALA A 195 36.82 -0.34 9.09
N ALA A 196 37.59 -1.37 8.71
CA ALA A 196 38.19 -1.52 7.38
C ALA A 196 37.27 -0.99 6.28
N PRO A 197 37.78 -0.23 5.30
CA PRO A 197 36.97 0.62 4.45
C PRO A 197 35.88 -0.24 3.79
N ALA A 198 34.64 -0.06 4.26
CA ALA A 198 33.54 -0.23 3.34
C ALA A 198 33.87 0.72 2.17
N PRO A 199 33.79 0.27 0.91
CA PRO A 199 34.12 1.12 -0.23
C PRO A 199 33.42 2.46 -0.05
N ASP A 200 34.12 3.57 -0.33
CA ASP A 200 33.70 4.98 -0.08
C ASP A 200 32.22 5.27 -0.46
N ASP A 201 31.68 4.47 -1.37
CA ASP A 201 30.27 4.38 -1.75
C ASP A 201 29.29 4.21 -0.57
N ALA A 202 29.60 3.45 0.49
CA ALA A 202 28.62 3.13 1.55
C ALA A 202 28.41 4.27 2.56
N GLN A 203 29.47 5.03 2.87
CA GLN A 203 29.40 6.22 3.71
C GLN A 203 28.74 7.40 2.98
N ASN A 204 28.97 7.53 1.66
CA ASN A 204 28.31 8.52 0.83
C ASN A 204 26.85 8.16 0.47
N ALA A 205 26.49 6.87 0.49
CA ALA A 205 25.13 6.39 0.15
C ALA A 205 24.07 6.77 1.19
N LEU A 206 24.46 6.89 2.45
CA LEU A 206 23.57 7.24 3.54
C LEU A 206 23.42 8.77 3.58
N GLY A 207 22.20 9.25 3.37
CA GLY A 207 21.88 10.66 3.61
C GLY A 207 22.12 11.05 5.09
N LYS A 208 21.87 12.31 5.44
CA LYS A 208 21.88 12.75 6.86
C LYS A 208 20.57 12.47 7.59
N THR A 209 19.54 12.12 6.84
CA THR A 209 18.19 11.95 7.37
C THR A 209 17.54 10.66 6.87
N ILE A 210 16.51 10.24 7.59
CA ILE A 210 15.70 9.06 7.27
C ILE A 210 14.23 9.41 7.38
N ASP A 211 13.44 8.95 6.42
CA ASP A 211 11.99 9.02 6.50
C ASP A 211 11.46 7.73 7.15
N ALA A 212 10.36 7.85 7.88
CA ALA A 212 9.76 6.74 8.61
C ALA A 212 8.24 6.72 8.49
N VAL A 213 7.65 5.53 8.50
CA VAL A 213 6.20 5.33 8.62
C VAL A 213 5.92 4.01 9.34
N GLY A 214 5.03 4.05 10.33
CA GLY A 214 4.71 2.92 11.20
C GLY A 214 5.12 3.17 12.65
N ASN A 215 5.32 2.09 13.39
CA ASN A 215 5.58 2.13 14.82
C ASN A 215 7.08 2.39 15.12
N ALA A 216 7.44 3.63 15.45
CA ALA A 216 8.82 4.00 15.77
C ALA A 216 9.36 3.31 17.03
N PHE A 217 8.51 2.92 17.99
CA PHE A 217 8.92 2.22 19.22
C PHE A 217 9.63 0.88 18.95
N LEU A 218 9.50 0.31 17.76
CA LEU A 218 10.25 -0.90 17.38
C LEU A 218 11.77 -0.67 17.36
N LEU A 219 12.24 0.56 17.19
CA LEU A 219 13.65 0.92 17.26
C LEU A 219 14.21 0.79 18.69
N GLU A 220 13.37 0.97 19.70
CA GLU A 220 13.77 0.92 21.12
C GLU A 220 13.90 -0.52 21.63
N SER A 221 13.41 -1.52 20.88
CA SER A 221 13.50 -2.93 21.29
C SER A 221 14.96 -3.35 21.49
N PRO A 222 15.36 -3.89 22.66
CA PRO A 222 16.74 -4.35 22.85
C PRO A 222 17.05 -5.60 22.01
N ASN A 223 16.03 -6.38 21.66
CA ASN A 223 16.18 -7.65 20.93
C ASN A 223 15.81 -7.44 19.46
N LYS A 224 16.84 -7.34 18.61
CA LYS A 224 16.68 -7.21 17.16
C LYS A 224 17.46 -8.30 16.44
N MET A 225 16.91 -8.82 15.36
CA MET A 225 17.57 -9.80 14.51
C MET A 225 17.70 -9.26 13.09
N LEU A 226 18.94 -9.11 12.63
CA LEU A 226 19.24 -8.78 11.26
C LEU A 226 19.00 -9.99 10.35
N VAL A 227 18.19 -9.80 9.31
CA VAL A 227 17.97 -10.82 8.28
C VAL A 227 18.87 -10.52 7.10
N GLN A 228 19.81 -11.42 6.86
CA GLN A 228 20.62 -11.46 5.65
C GLN A 228 20.50 -12.84 5.02
N VAL A 229 20.07 -12.87 3.76
CA VAL A 229 19.97 -14.12 3.00
C VAL A 229 20.56 -13.90 1.62
N SER A 230 21.52 -14.73 1.24
CA SER A 230 22.13 -14.68 -0.09
C SER A 230 21.09 -14.91 -1.18
N ARG A 231 21.26 -14.23 -2.32
CA ARG A 231 20.44 -14.50 -3.52
C ARG A 231 20.63 -15.92 -4.07
N ARG A 232 21.71 -16.62 -3.67
CA ARG A 232 22.01 -18.00 -4.05
C ARG A 232 21.61 -19.02 -2.98
N ALA A 233 20.98 -18.58 -1.89
CA ALA A 233 20.56 -19.48 -0.81
C ALA A 233 19.63 -20.57 -1.34
N SER A 234 19.83 -21.80 -0.85
CA SER A 234 18.95 -22.90 -1.22
C SER A 234 17.55 -22.70 -0.62
N PRO A 235 16.51 -23.37 -1.14
CA PRO A 235 15.18 -23.34 -0.52
C PRO A 235 15.20 -23.75 0.95
N VAL A 236 16.04 -24.73 1.32
CA VAL A 236 16.20 -25.22 2.69
C VAL A 236 16.83 -24.15 3.59
N ASP A 237 17.85 -23.44 3.11
CA ASP A 237 18.47 -22.35 3.88
C ASP A 237 17.49 -21.20 4.12
N ILE A 238 16.66 -20.87 3.12
CA ILE A 238 15.62 -19.86 3.25
C ILE A 238 14.58 -20.31 4.29
N GLU A 239 14.14 -21.56 4.22
CA GLU A 239 13.17 -22.12 5.18
C GLU A 239 13.73 -22.14 6.61
N ASN A 240 14.99 -22.53 6.79
CA ASN A 240 15.68 -22.47 8.08
C ASN A 240 15.70 -21.04 8.63
N LYS A 241 16.04 -20.05 7.79
CA LYS A 241 16.05 -18.64 8.22
C LYS A 241 14.66 -18.11 8.51
N VAL A 242 13.63 -18.57 7.80
CA VAL A 242 12.22 -18.26 8.10
C VAL A 242 11.86 -18.80 9.48
N ASN A 243 12.17 -20.07 9.78
CA ASN A 243 11.86 -20.70 11.07
C ASN A 243 12.59 -20.02 12.23
N GLU A 244 13.88 -19.69 12.05
CA GLU A 244 14.66 -18.91 13.01
C GLU A 244 14.00 -17.55 13.30
N ALA A 245 13.61 -16.82 12.25
CA ALA A 245 12.97 -15.52 12.37
C ALA A 245 11.62 -15.59 13.08
N LEU A 246 10.80 -16.59 12.76
CA LEU A 246 9.51 -16.81 13.39
C LEU A 246 9.65 -17.14 14.87
N LEU A 247 10.63 -17.98 15.24
CA LEU A 247 10.92 -18.31 16.63
C LEU A 247 11.41 -17.08 17.40
N PHE A 248 12.30 -16.28 16.78
CA PHE A 248 12.80 -15.03 17.37
C PHE A 248 11.66 -14.02 17.60
N GLY A 249 10.80 -13.80 16.60
CA GLY A 249 9.65 -12.91 16.71
C GLY A 249 8.62 -13.40 17.72
N ALA A 250 8.41 -14.72 17.85
CA ALA A 250 7.51 -15.30 18.84
C ALA A 250 7.98 -15.04 20.29
N ARG A 251 9.29 -14.83 20.50
CA ARG A 251 9.90 -14.45 21.78
C ARG A 251 9.90 -12.93 22.02
N GLY A 252 9.17 -12.16 21.21
CA GLY A 252 9.07 -10.71 21.32
C GLY A 252 10.20 -9.94 20.63
N GLY A 253 11.07 -10.62 19.90
CA GLY A 253 12.14 -9.99 19.12
C GLY A 253 11.62 -9.22 17.91
N VAL A 254 12.38 -8.20 17.48
CA VAL A 254 12.08 -7.41 16.28
C VAL A 254 12.96 -7.87 15.11
N VAL A 255 12.33 -8.29 14.03
CA VAL A 255 13.07 -8.69 12.82
C VAL A 255 13.37 -7.46 11.97
N VAL A 256 14.60 -7.33 11.47
CA VAL A 256 15.04 -6.19 10.65
C VAL A 256 15.53 -6.71 9.31
N SER A 257 14.97 -6.19 8.20
CA SER A 257 15.32 -6.68 6.87
C SER A 257 15.34 -5.57 5.81
N GLY A 258 16.34 -5.62 4.93
CA GLY A 258 16.40 -4.81 3.72
C GLY A 258 15.47 -5.29 2.59
N CYS A 259 14.93 -6.51 2.70
CA CYS A 259 14.04 -7.13 1.71
C CYS A 259 14.59 -7.11 0.27
N ILE A 260 15.92 -7.20 0.10
CA ILE A 260 16.61 -7.11 -1.19
C ILE A 260 16.56 -8.45 -1.91
N SER A 261 16.90 -9.53 -1.22
CA SER A 261 16.94 -10.88 -1.79
C SER A 261 15.59 -11.59 -1.71
N PRO A 262 15.34 -12.61 -2.56
CA PRO A 262 14.14 -13.44 -2.46
C PRO A 262 13.99 -14.11 -1.08
N GLY A 263 15.10 -14.53 -0.47
CA GLY A 263 15.10 -15.12 0.87
C GLY A 263 14.72 -14.11 1.95
N GLU A 264 15.27 -12.90 1.92
CA GLU A 264 14.88 -11.81 2.84
C GLU A 264 13.40 -11.45 2.70
N GLN A 265 12.89 -11.42 1.45
CA GLN A 265 11.46 -11.19 1.19
C GLN A 265 10.58 -12.33 1.69
N ALA A 266 11.05 -13.58 1.66
CA ALA A 266 10.36 -14.73 2.22
C ALA A 266 10.26 -14.63 3.75
N VAL A 267 11.37 -14.28 4.41
CA VAL A 267 11.40 -14.04 5.87
C VAL A 267 10.48 -12.90 6.27
N ALA A 268 10.61 -11.73 5.64
CA ALA A 268 9.76 -10.57 5.95
C ALA A 268 8.28 -10.86 5.70
N ARG A 269 7.95 -11.68 4.69
CA ARG A 269 6.58 -12.15 4.45
C ARG A 269 6.09 -13.03 5.60
N ALA A 270 6.86 -14.04 5.99
CA ALA A 270 6.48 -14.98 7.04
C ALA A 270 6.26 -14.29 8.39
N VAL A 271 7.20 -13.45 8.81
CA VAL A 271 7.12 -12.65 10.06
C VAL A 271 5.85 -11.79 10.07
N ARG A 272 5.56 -11.12 8.95
CA ARG A 272 4.37 -10.29 8.81
C ARG A 272 3.07 -11.10 8.80
N GLU A 273 3.05 -12.27 8.15
CA GLU A 273 1.89 -13.18 8.15
C GLU A 273 1.63 -13.77 9.54
N ALA A 274 2.69 -13.97 10.34
CA ALA A 274 2.60 -14.32 11.76
C ALA A 274 2.26 -13.12 12.67
N SER A 275 2.03 -11.92 12.12
CA SER A 275 1.74 -10.69 12.87
C SER A 275 2.81 -10.31 13.90
N GLN A 276 4.07 -10.60 13.61
CA GLN A 276 5.22 -10.32 14.46
C GLN A 276 5.90 -8.98 14.12
N PRO A 277 6.65 -8.38 15.07
CA PRO A 277 7.33 -7.11 14.86
C PRO A 277 8.39 -7.15 13.74
N LEU A 278 8.31 -6.18 12.82
CA LEU A 278 9.16 -6.11 11.63
C LEU A 278 9.57 -4.65 11.34
N ILE A 279 10.87 -4.43 11.13
CA ILE A 279 11.43 -3.22 10.54
C ILE A 279 11.88 -3.53 9.11
N VAL A 280 11.38 -2.76 8.14
CA VAL A 280 11.77 -2.89 6.73
C VAL A 280 12.44 -1.63 6.24
N ILE A 281 13.59 -1.77 5.59
CA ILE A 281 14.25 -0.66 4.91
C ILE A 281 13.80 -0.61 3.44
N VAL A 282 13.24 0.52 3.05
CA VAL A 282 12.57 0.72 1.77
C VAL A 282 13.53 1.43 0.81
N PRO A 283 13.91 0.80 -0.32
CA PRO A 283 14.90 1.37 -1.25
C PRO A 283 14.45 2.64 -1.98
N ARG A 284 13.13 2.87 -2.06
CA ARG A 284 12.54 3.78 -3.06
C ARG A 284 12.01 5.08 -2.48
N GLY A 285 12.24 5.36 -1.20
CA GLY A 285 11.64 6.52 -0.54
C GLY A 285 10.12 6.44 -0.45
N PHE A 286 9.55 7.45 0.21
CA PHE A 286 8.11 7.60 0.35
C PHE A 286 7.64 8.82 -0.42
N GLY A 287 6.65 8.67 -1.30
CA GLY A 287 6.05 9.83 -1.96
C GLY A 287 5.16 10.67 -1.04
N PRO A 288 4.76 11.88 -1.47
CA PRO A 288 4.03 12.84 -0.65
C PRO A 288 2.70 12.29 -0.11
N TYR A 289 2.10 11.32 -0.81
CA TYR A 289 0.86 10.66 -0.43
C TYR A 289 1.04 9.18 -0.08
N PHE A 290 2.27 8.77 0.23
CA PHE A 290 2.56 7.38 0.57
C PHE A 290 1.71 6.93 1.75
N LYS A 291 1.20 5.72 1.64
CA LYS A 291 0.55 5.00 2.73
C LYS A 291 0.80 3.50 2.55
N PRO A 292 1.11 2.76 3.62
CA PRO A 292 1.20 1.31 3.54
C PRO A 292 -0.07 0.71 2.93
N SER A 293 0.09 -0.31 2.10
CA SER A 293 -1.02 -0.96 1.39
C SER A 293 -0.89 -2.49 1.47
N GLY A 294 -1.99 -3.19 1.21
CA GLY A 294 -2.02 -4.65 1.33
C GLY A 294 -1.62 -5.11 2.73
N PRO A 295 -0.85 -6.19 2.88
CA PRO A 295 -0.56 -6.70 4.21
C PRO A 295 0.45 -5.84 5.01
N TYR A 296 1.18 -4.90 4.37
CA TYR A 296 1.93 -3.88 5.12
C TYR A 296 1.00 -2.90 5.85
N PHE A 297 -0.19 -2.61 5.28
CA PHE A 297 -1.20 -1.83 5.98
C PHE A 297 -1.66 -2.53 7.25
N ASP A 298 -1.92 -3.84 7.17
CA ASP A 298 -2.44 -4.62 8.29
C ASP A 298 -1.39 -4.71 9.42
N ALA A 299 -0.12 -4.97 9.09
CA ALA A 299 0.95 -4.97 10.09
C ALA A 299 1.20 -3.59 10.71
N CYS A 300 1.07 -2.52 9.91
CA CYS A 300 1.12 -1.15 10.39
C CYS A 300 -0.03 -0.84 11.35
N ALA A 301 -1.26 -1.21 11.00
CA ALA A 301 -2.44 -1.05 11.84
C ALA A 301 -2.32 -1.79 13.18
N ALA A 302 -1.67 -2.95 13.19
CA ALA A 302 -1.40 -3.73 14.39
C ALA A 302 -0.23 -3.20 15.24
N GLY A 303 0.42 -2.11 14.83
CA GLY A 303 1.61 -1.57 15.50
C GLY A 303 2.85 -2.47 15.39
N LYS A 304 2.86 -3.42 14.44
CA LYS A 304 3.92 -4.43 14.27
C LYS A 304 4.90 -4.11 13.15
N LEU A 305 4.78 -2.95 12.51
CA LEU A 305 5.62 -2.58 11.37
C LEU A 305 6.20 -1.19 11.54
N LEU A 306 7.49 -1.07 11.22
CA LEU A 306 8.16 0.18 10.90
C LEU A 306 8.78 0.07 9.51
N MET A 307 8.52 1.05 8.66
CA MET A 307 9.18 1.18 7.36
C MET A 307 10.07 2.41 7.38
N LEU A 308 11.33 2.24 7.02
CA LEU A 308 12.33 3.31 7.01
C LEU A 308 12.90 3.48 5.62
N SER A 309 13.23 4.70 5.21
CA SER A 309 13.95 4.95 3.95
C SER A 309 14.96 6.08 4.13
N PRO A 310 16.27 5.82 3.97
CA PRO A 310 17.29 6.88 3.98
C PRO A 310 17.37 7.61 2.62
N PHE A 311 16.56 7.20 1.63
CA PHE A 311 16.65 7.71 0.26
C PHE A 311 15.46 8.57 -0.15
N PRO A 312 15.67 9.57 -1.03
CA PRO A 312 14.58 10.29 -1.66
C PRO A 312 13.76 9.37 -2.58
N GLN A 313 12.51 9.78 -2.81
CA GLN A 313 11.59 9.04 -3.65
C GLN A 313 12.11 8.94 -5.09
N ILE A 314 12.07 7.73 -5.65
CA ILE A 314 12.25 7.49 -7.09
C ILE A 314 11.01 6.88 -7.72
N GLY A 315 10.90 7.00 -9.04
CA GLY A 315 9.83 6.42 -9.84
C GLY A 315 9.77 4.90 -9.72
N LYS A 316 8.59 4.34 -9.98
CA LYS A 316 8.35 2.89 -9.89
C LYS A 316 9.20 2.09 -10.88
N ASN A 317 9.49 2.67 -12.04
CA ASN A 317 10.24 2.03 -13.12
C ASN A 317 11.74 2.31 -13.03
N ASP A 318 12.18 3.16 -12.10
CA ASP A 318 13.58 3.51 -11.96
C ASP A 318 14.35 2.32 -11.40
N ARG A 319 15.53 2.06 -11.97
CA ARG A 319 16.40 0.97 -11.55
C ARG A 319 17.00 1.30 -10.19
N LEU A 320 17.03 0.32 -9.29
CA LEU A 320 17.75 0.46 -8.02
C LEU A 320 19.26 0.46 -8.29
N THR A 321 19.96 1.48 -7.79
CA THR A 321 21.42 1.55 -7.86
C THR A 321 22.05 0.61 -6.86
N ARG A 322 23.29 0.19 -7.13
CA ARG A 322 24.09 -0.64 -6.21
C ARG A 322 24.30 0.08 -4.86
N GLU A 323 24.55 1.38 -4.92
CA GLU A 323 24.65 2.30 -3.78
C GLU A 323 23.44 2.22 -2.85
N ARG A 324 22.21 2.31 -3.40
CA ARG A 324 20.99 2.17 -2.59
C ARG A 324 20.90 0.81 -1.90
N CYS A 325 21.25 -0.27 -2.60
CA CYS A 325 21.26 -1.61 -2.00
C CYS A 325 22.27 -1.72 -0.85
N PHE A 326 23.45 -1.10 -0.98
CA PHE A 326 24.43 -1.05 0.12
C PHE A 326 23.93 -0.22 1.30
N GLY A 327 23.37 0.98 1.04
CA GLY A 327 22.83 1.83 2.09
C GLY A 327 21.68 1.17 2.85
N ILE A 328 20.83 0.38 2.18
CA ILE A 328 19.80 -0.43 2.85
C ILE A 328 20.42 -1.36 3.89
N ASN A 329 21.44 -2.11 3.50
CA ASN A 329 22.06 -3.11 4.36
C ASN A 329 22.81 -2.44 5.52
N ALA A 330 23.48 -1.33 5.25
CA ALA A 330 24.15 -0.53 6.27
C ALA A 330 23.16 0.01 7.32
N VAL A 331 22.01 0.55 6.90
CA VAL A 331 20.95 0.96 7.85
C VAL A 331 20.45 -0.22 8.67
N ALA A 332 20.14 -1.35 8.02
CA ALA A 332 19.60 -2.51 8.70
C ALA A 332 20.58 -3.06 9.76
N ALA A 333 21.88 -3.14 9.43
CA ALA A 333 22.93 -3.55 10.35
C ALA A 333 23.08 -2.57 11.52
N ALA A 334 23.14 -1.27 11.24
CA ALA A 334 23.28 -0.25 12.28
C ALA A 334 22.11 -0.27 13.28
N ILE A 335 20.87 -0.48 12.81
CA ILE A 335 19.70 -0.63 13.69
C ILE A 335 19.87 -1.80 14.67
N CYS A 336 20.55 -2.88 14.25
CA CYS A 336 20.80 -4.05 15.08
C CYS A 336 22.06 -3.93 15.93
N GLY A 337 22.79 -2.81 15.86
CA GLY A 337 24.08 -2.66 16.55
C GLY A 337 25.22 -3.46 15.90
N GLU A 338 25.05 -3.92 14.66
CA GLU A 338 26.08 -4.64 13.91
C GLU A 338 26.90 -3.69 13.05
N ALA A 339 28.22 -3.93 12.95
CA ALA A 339 29.10 -3.16 12.06
C ALA A 339 28.78 -3.49 10.59
N PRO A 340 28.74 -2.51 9.67
CA PRO A 340 28.47 -2.78 8.26
C PRO A 340 29.47 -3.76 7.60
N SER A 341 30.64 -3.96 8.19
CA SER A 341 31.68 -4.89 7.75
C SER A 341 31.34 -6.38 8.01
N THR A 342 30.37 -6.70 8.87
CA THR A 342 29.89 -8.09 9.07
C THR A 342 28.92 -8.54 7.97
N ILE A 343 28.51 -7.64 7.09
CA ILE A 343 27.57 -7.90 5.99
C ILE A 343 28.27 -8.71 4.88
N ARG A 344 28.28 -10.04 5.03
CA ARG A 344 28.81 -10.97 4.02
C ARG A 344 27.79 -11.24 2.92
N TYR A 345 27.69 -10.36 1.92
CA TYR A 345 27.18 -10.81 0.62
C TYR A 345 28.34 -11.48 -0.12
N CYS A 346 28.45 -12.80 -0.04
CA CYS A 346 29.36 -13.59 -0.88
C CYS A 346 28.90 -13.52 -2.35
N GLY A 347 29.07 -12.35 -2.98
CA GLY A 347 29.17 -12.23 -4.43
C GLY A 347 30.58 -12.59 -4.82
N SER A 348 30.80 -13.85 -5.20
CA SER A 348 31.98 -14.36 -5.94
C SER A 348 33.26 -13.54 -5.78
N GLN A 349 34.07 -13.85 -4.77
CA GLN A 349 35.50 -13.92 -5.04
C GLN A 349 35.72 -15.27 -5.74
N PRO A 350 36.45 -15.33 -6.87
CA PRO A 350 36.88 -16.61 -7.41
C PRO A 350 37.73 -17.29 -6.34
N ASP A 351 37.45 -18.55 -6.05
CA ASP A 351 38.29 -19.39 -5.20
C ASP A 351 39.71 -19.42 -5.78
N LEU A 352 40.60 -18.61 -5.21
CA LEU A 352 42.05 -18.76 -5.31
C LEU A 352 42.49 -19.64 -4.14
N ALA A 353 41.97 -20.86 -4.07
CA ALA A 353 42.45 -21.88 -3.15
C ALA A 353 41.99 -23.25 -3.64
N LEU A 354 42.70 -23.79 -4.63
CA LEU A 354 42.98 -25.21 -4.86
C LEU A 354 43.84 -25.31 -6.15
N ARG A 355 45.09 -24.88 -6.01
CA ARG A 355 46.21 -25.34 -6.84
C ARG A 355 47.38 -25.59 -5.90
N HIS A 356 47.42 -26.81 -5.37
CA HIS A 356 48.64 -27.54 -5.10
C HIS A 356 48.35 -29.02 -5.35
#